data_AF-A0A067BW51-F1
#
_entry.id   AF-A0A067BW51-F1
#
_cell.length_a   1.000
_cell.length_b   1.000
_cell.length_c   1.000
_cell.angle_alpha   90.00
_cell.angle_beta   90.00
_cell.angle_gamma   90.00
#
_symmetry.space_group_name_H-M   'P 1'
#
loop_
_entity.id
_entity.type
_entity.pdbx_description
1 polymer ?
#
loop_
_entity_poly.entity_id
_entity_poly.type
_entity_poly.pdbx_seq_one_letter_code
_entity_poly.pdbx_strand_id
1 'polypeptide(L)'
;MQIAAAGPSVMVPSVRPWRHAVGLLYVVGSVGLSFYSLSLFVPYLQNDLFWRGFATLNTSAALRYVYNRALISFNATSRVLDVEALPWSDPYLVLPTYGRQLLYQHMTALPTAIASLRRLDSSLFTFLPTKYCWLDLERRWEMGVTTATQARCVANDRANGAAYLEAVLRNMDFEAWYAQNGQRFDMRVLTPLNASAAGSAWSTRLFAHTFLDVPSEVRLWEAHGIASFQLLYSNHYEVGVLETIAVENALGVVSSFTIKSIASVQRGTPSWTTALLTGNFEFELQGPGVNQSLVRHTPRFYGDIDPTQVQVYLLGPFRGPINDVVHAQIGMLNNLRLRWVPPPPDLIGAVQSFDALVLAALQSNAAFARAYNAVPASMELPPPLWTDAPTVYFGGNPMCAKQLPLHFTWTRQSSLFVVANGVNTSRLCSIDACTAYLASVAAAAELLGTISAALPASVIDSDVGLMQFAAPASNDSDISLQTQRLFAPMWRPHGVACAYDWVQNVREVVSFEGDVRSLQLMSAAYTGASTTFAPPRVSLGSYLLAMTAVVTGVLCLVAAAIVSWAPAR
;
A
#
# COMPACT_ATOMS: atom_id res chain seq x y z
N MET A 1 109.05 21.24 0.64
CA MET A 1 108.66 21.75 1.98
C MET A 1 107.18 22.09 1.89
N GLN A 2 106.40 21.62 2.87
CA GLN A 2 104.93 21.74 3.03
C GLN A 2 104.04 20.91 2.10
N ILE A 3 102.93 20.29 2.52
CA ILE A 3 102.44 19.71 3.78
C ILE A 3 101.36 18.72 3.31
N ALA A 4 101.31 17.52 3.87
CA ALA A 4 100.16 16.62 3.70
C ALA A 4 99.00 17.15 4.55
N ALA A 5 97.82 17.29 3.95
CA ALA A 5 96.57 17.41 4.67
C ALA A 5 95.85 16.05 4.58
N ALA A 6 95.82 15.33 5.70
CA ALA A 6 94.99 14.15 5.87
C ALA A 6 93.51 14.58 5.94
N GLY A 7 92.71 14.13 4.98
CA GLY A 7 91.25 14.14 5.09
C GLY A 7 90.76 12.98 5.97
N PRO A 8 89.66 13.14 6.71
CA PRO A 8 89.23 12.18 7.72
C PRO A 8 88.75 10.88 7.08
N SER A 9 89.20 9.74 7.64
CA SER A 9 88.63 8.43 7.39
C SER A 9 87.22 8.37 8.00
N VAL A 10 86.21 8.63 7.17
CA VAL A 10 84.83 8.32 7.52
C VAL A 10 84.71 6.80 7.59
N MET A 11 84.66 6.26 8.81
CA MET A 11 84.28 4.87 9.06
C MET A 11 82.83 4.68 8.59
N VAL A 12 82.64 4.12 7.41
CA VAL A 12 81.34 3.60 6.99
C VAL A 12 81.06 2.36 7.85
N PRO A 13 79.98 2.31 8.65
CA PRO A 13 79.66 1.12 9.43
C PRO A 13 79.46 -0.05 8.48
N SER A 14 80.09 -1.20 8.74
CA SER A 14 79.80 -2.44 8.00
C SER A 14 78.36 -2.85 8.30
N VAL A 15 77.43 -2.47 7.44
CA VAL A 15 76.03 -2.89 7.55
C VAL A 15 76.00 -4.39 7.31
N ARG A 16 75.63 -5.16 8.34
CA ARG A 16 75.61 -6.63 8.27
C ARG A 16 74.61 -7.07 7.16
N PRO A 17 74.98 -7.98 6.24
CA PRO A 17 74.19 -8.32 5.05
C PRO A 17 72.78 -8.85 5.37
N TRP A 18 72.59 -9.49 6.54
CA TRP A 18 71.27 -9.95 6.98
C TRP A 18 70.26 -8.80 7.19
N ARG A 19 70.72 -7.59 7.54
CA ARG A 19 69.84 -6.42 7.71
C ARG A 19 69.24 -5.94 6.39
N HIS A 20 70.02 -6.03 5.30
CA HIS A 20 69.54 -5.70 3.96
C HIS A 20 68.52 -6.73 3.45
N ALA A 21 68.77 -8.02 3.70
CA ALA A 21 67.84 -9.09 3.35
C ALA A 21 66.50 -8.96 4.11
N VAL A 22 66.54 -8.66 5.41
CA VAL A 22 65.33 -8.43 6.22
C VAL A 22 64.57 -7.18 5.74
N GLY A 23 65.26 -6.10 5.40
CA GLY A 23 64.65 -4.90 4.83
C GLY A 23 63.96 -5.15 3.48
N LEU A 24 64.60 -5.92 2.60
CA LEU A 24 64.02 -6.29 1.30
C LEU A 24 62.77 -7.17 1.47
N LEU A 25 62.85 -8.18 2.35
CA LEU A 25 61.71 -9.05 2.69
C LEU A 25 60.54 -8.26 3.29
N TYR A 26 60.84 -7.27 4.14
CA TYR A 26 59.81 -6.39 4.69
C TYR A 26 59.11 -5.57 3.60
N VAL A 27 59.85 -5.02 2.63
CA VAL A 27 59.28 -4.24 1.52
C VAL A 27 58.41 -5.13 0.62
N VAL A 28 58.93 -6.29 0.20
CA VAL A 28 58.17 -7.25 -0.62
C VAL A 28 56.92 -7.74 0.11
N GLY A 29 57.06 -8.07 1.39
CA GLY A 29 55.92 -8.46 2.24
C GLY A 29 54.89 -7.35 2.37
N SER A 30 55.31 -6.10 2.56
CA SER A 30 54.42 -4.94 2.68
C SER A 30 53.65 -4.66 1.38
N VAL A 31 54.34 -4.70 0.23
CA VAL A 31 53.70 -4.55 -1.09
C VAL A 31 52.74 -5.71 -1.35
N GLY A 32 53.13 -6.95 -1.05
CA GLY A 32 52.28 -8.13 -1.16
C GLY A 32 51.02 -8.04 -0.29
N LEU A 33 51.15 -7.59 0.96
CA LEU A 33 50.02 -7.34 1.86
C LEU A 33 49.12 -6.22 1.35
N SER A 34 49.69 -5.17 0.73
CA SER A 34 48.90 -4.10 0.11
C SER A 34 48.04 -4.63 -1.04
N PHE A 35 48.62 -5.40 -1.97
CA PHE A 35 47.86 -6.06 -3.05
C PHE A 35 46.81 -7.03 -2.52
N TYR A 36 47.17 -7.81 -1.49
CA TYR A 36 46.23 -8.71 -0.82
C TYR A 36 45.05 -7.94 -0.22
N SER A 37 45.31 -6.84 0.50
CA SER A 37 44.27 -5.98 1.07
C SER A 37 43.34 -5.41 -0.01
N LEU A 38 43.91 -4.97 -1.13
CA LEU A 38 43.14 -4.46 -2.26
C LEU A 38 42.25 -5.55 -2.86
N SER A 39 42.78 -6.77 -3.04
CA SER A 39 41.99 -7.92 -3.51
C SER A 39 40.85 -8.29 -2.56
N LEU A 40 41.03 -8.08 -1.26
CA LEU A 40 40.03 -8.37 -0.23
C LEU A 40 38.94 -7.29 -0.18
N PHE A 41 39.29 -6.00 -0.36
CA PHE A 41 38.33 -4.90 -0.30
C PHE A 41 37.55 -4.65 -1.59
N VAL A 42 38.14 -4.92 -2.77
CA VAL A 42 37.50 -4.70 -4.08
C VAL A 42 36.05 -5.18 -4.14
N PRO A 43 35.70 -6.41 -3.70
CA PRO A 43 34.32 -6.91 -3.77
C PRO A 43 33.33 -6.14 -2.88
N TYR A 44 33.80 -5.56 -1.76
CA TYR A 44 32.97 -4.80 -0.83
C TYR A 44 32.82 -3.35 -1.27
N LEU A 45 33.86 -2.75 -1.87
CA LEU A 45 33.85 -1.36 -2.34
C LEU A 45 33.10 -1.14 -3.66
N GLN A 46 32.40 -2.15 -4.18
CA GLN A 46 31.55 -2.04 -5.39
C GLN A 46 30.30 -1.18 -5.18
N ASN A 47 29.95 -0.85 -3.93
CA ASN A 47 28.83 0.02 -3.57
C ASN A 47 29.08 0.69 -2.21
N ASP A 48 28.37 1.78 -1.94
CA ASP A 48 28.51 2.57 -0.71
C ASP A 48 27.94 1.86 0.54
N LEU A 49 27.22 0.74 0.37
CA LEU A 49 26.72 -0.09 1.47
C LEU A 49 27.79 -1.07 1.99
N PHE A 50 28.91 -1.20 1.29
CA PHE A 50 29.93 -2.22 1.54
C PHE A 50 29.40 -3.65 1.53
N TRP A 51 28.40 -3.92 0.69
CA TRP A 51 27.82 -5.26 0.57
C TRP A 51 28.41 -5.99 -0.63
N ARG A 52 29.13 -7.08 -0.38
CA ARG A 52 29.75 -7.90 -1.45
C ARG A 52 28.71 -8.43 -2.42
N GLY A 53 28.96 -8.26 -3.73
CA GLY A 53 28.16 -8.89 -4.77
C GLY A 53 26.71 -8.40 -4.83
N PHE A 54 26.41 -7.20 -4.31
CA PHE A 54 25.05 -6.67 -4.19
C PHE A 54 24.25 -6.72 -5.50
N ALA A 55 24.91 -6.41 -6.62
CA ALA A 55 24.31 -6.48 -7.95
C ALA A 55 24.27 -7.92 -8.49
N THR A 56 25.37 -8.66 -8.39
CA THR A 56 25.51 -10.01 -8.96
C THR A 56 24.63 -11.05 -8.28
N LEU A 57 24.36 -10.88 -6.98
CA LEU A 57 23.52 -11.76 -6.16
C LEU A 57 22.07 -11.30 -6.10
N ASN A 58 21.70 -10.21 -6.80
CA ASN A 58 20.37 -9.61 -6.75
C ASN A 58 19.90 -9.31 -5.31
N THR A 59 20.84 -8.94 -4.41
CA THR A 59 20.58 -8.65 -3.00
C THR A 59 19.50 -7.56 -2.83
N SER A 60 19.44 -6.62 -3.77
CA SER A 60 18.43 -5.58 -3.78
C SER A 60 17.00 -6.13 -3.88
N ALA A 61 16.77 -7.20 -4.65
CA ALA A 61 15.46 -7.84 -4.76
C ALA A 61 15.13 -8.64 -3.51
N ALA A 62 16.11 -9.37 -2.95
CA ALA A 62 15.95 -10.11 -1.72
C ALA A 62 15.54 -9.21 -0.55
N LEU A 63 16.24 -8.08 -0.36
CA LEU A 63 15.90 -7.09 0.65
C LEU A 63 14.47 -6.58 0.49
N ARG A 64 14.09 -6.18 -0.72
CA ARG A 64 12.73 -5.67 -0.98
C ARG A 64 11.68 -6.72 -0.70
N TYR A 65 11.90 -7.95 -1.14
CA TYR A 65 10.97 -9.05 -0.89
C TYR A 65 10.77 -9.27 0.62
N VAL A 66 11.87 -9.40 1.37
CA VAL A 66 11.88 -9.66 2.81
C VAL A 66 11.19 -8.55 3.59
N TYR A 67 11.60 -7.30 3.38
CA TYR A 67 11.04 -6.16 4.09
C TYR A 67 9.58 -5.93 3.72
N ASN A 68 9.25 -5.93 2.42
CA ASN A 68 7.88 -5.67 2.03
C ASN A 68 6.93 -6.78 2.48
N ARG A 69 7.35 -8.05 2.48
CA ARG A 69 6.55 -9.15 3.05
C ARG A 69 6.32 -8.96 4.55
N ALA A 70 7.32 -8.51 5.30
CA ALA A 70 7.17 -8.22 6.72
C ALA A 70 6.22 -7.03 6.99
N LEU A 71 6.24 -6.01 6.12
CA LEU A 71 5.45 -4.78 6.29
C LEU A 71 3.96 -4.92 5.95
N ILE A 72 3.55 -5.92 5.14
CA ILE A 72 2.13 -6.13 4.75
C ILE A 72 1.18 -6.16 5.95
N SER A 73 1.62 -6.72 7.07
CA SER A 73 0.76 -7.00 8.22
C SER A 73 0.89 -6.02 9.38
N PHE A 74 1.82 -5.04 9.30
CA PHE A 74 2.05 -3.98 10.30
C PHE A 74 2.19 -4.40 11.77
N ASN A 75 2.35 -5.70 12.05
CA ASN A 75 2.42 -6.29 13.40
C ASN A 75 3.84 -6.68 13.82
N ALA A 76 4.87 -6.26 13.09
CA ALA A 76 6.25 -6.66 13.36
C ALA A 76 6.89 -5.78 14.45
N THR A 77 6.79 -6.19 15.71
CA THR A 77 7.80 -5.84 16.72
C THR A 77 9.09 -6.57 16.37
N SER A 78 10.15 -5.83 16.04
CA SER A 78 11.54 -6.28 15.74
C SER A 78 11.69 -7.79 15.43
N ARG A 79 11.48 -8.18 14.18
CA ARG A 79 11.86 -9.52 13.71
C ARG A 79 13.27 -9.47 13.14
N VAL A 80 14.14 -10.38 13.58
CA VAL A 80 15.36 -10.68 12.82
C VAL A 80 14.90 -11.31 11.52
N LEU A 81 15.03 -10.57 10.43
CA LEU A 81 14.66 -11.01 9.10
C LEU A 81 15.85 -11.72 8.48
N ASP A 82 15.75 -13.03 8.30
CA ASP A 82 16.79 -13.80 7.61
C ASP A 82 16.65 -13.61 6.09
N VAL A 83 17.57 -12.83 5.53
CA VAL A 83 17.61 -12.51 4.09
C VAL A 83 18.15 -13.69 3.28
N GLU A 84 18.90 -14.61 3.90
CA GLU A 84 19.53 -15.75 3.21
C GLU A 84 18.57 -16.91 2.98
N ALA A 85 17.43 -16.92 3.67
CA ALA A 85 16.64 -18.12 3.88
C ALA A 85 15.34 -18.18 3.05
N LEU A 86 15.28 -17.43 1.95
CA LEU A 86 14.14 -17.36 1.01
C LEU A 86 14.58 -17.76 -0.41
N PRO A 87 13.69 -18.33 -1.25
CA PRO A 87 13.99 -18.55 -2.67
C PRO A 87 13.77 -17.25 -3.47
N TRP A 88 14.85 -16.68 -4.03
CA TRP A 88 14.88 -15.31 -4.59
C TRP A 88 14.38 -15.21 -6.04
N SER A 89 13.70 -16.23 -6.56
CA SER A 89 13.34 -16.29 -7.98
C SER A 89 12.22 -15.34 -8.38
N ASP A 90 11.34 -14.98 -7.45
CA ASP A 90 10.10 -14.27 -7.78
C ASP A 90 10.24 -12.76 -7.52
N PRO A 91 10.02 -11.90 -8.53
CA PRO A 91 10.11 -10.45 -8.34
C PRO A 91 9.04 -9.97 -7.37
N TYR A 92 9.42 -9.13 -6.39
CA TYR A 92 8.44 -8.48 -5.52
C TYR A 92 7.67 -7.42 -6.31
N LEU A 93 6.38 -7.66 -6.51
CA LEU A 93 5.48 -6.72 -7.16
C LEU A 93 4.77 -5.88 -6.10
N VAL A 94 4.77 -4.57 -6.28
CA VAL A 94 4.08 -3.65 -5.36
C VAL A 94 2.60 -3.58 -5.76
N LEU A 95 1.71 -3.96 -4.85
CA LEU A 95 0.26 -3.93 -5.08
C LEU A 95 -0.33 -2.56 -4.76
N PRO A 96 -1.26 -2.03 -5.57
CA PRO A 96 -1.88 -0.71 -5.39
C PRO A 96 -2.77 -0.62 -4.13
N THR A 97 -3.28 -1.75 -3.68
CA THR A 97 -4.05 -1.93 -2.43
C THR A 97 -3.26 -1.57 -1.18
N TYR A 98 -1.93 -1.72 -1.19
CA TYR A 98 -1.09 -1.42 -0.03
C TYR A 98 -1.18 0.06 0.38
N GLY A 99 -1.15 0.97 -0.60
CA GLY A 99 -1.32 2.40 -0.32
C GLY A 99 -2.70 2.72 0.25
N ARG A 100 -3.74 2.02 -0.23
CA ARG A 100 -5.11 2.16 0.29
C ARG A 100 -5.23 1.62 1.72
N GLN A 101 -4.61 0.48 2.03
CA GLN A 101 -4.54 -0.03 3.40
C GLN A 101 -3.89 1.00 4.33
N LEU A 102 -2.73 1.56 3.95
CA LEU A 102 -2.07 2.62 4.72
C LEU A 102 -3.01 3.80 4.96
N LEU A 103 -3.63 4.33 3.90
CA LEU A 103 -4.49 5.51 3.97
C LEU A 103 -5.76 5.28 4.81
N TYR A 104 -6.50 4.20 4.55
CA TYR A 104 -7.82 3.97 5.14
C TYR A 104 -7.79 3.23 6.48
N GLN A 105 -6.69 2.54 6.81
CA GLN A 105 -6.55 1.81 8.08
C GLN A 105 -5.59 2.51 9.03
N HIS A 106 -4.36 2.81 8.57
CA HIS A 106 -3.26 3.21 9.45
C HIS A 106 -3.06 4.72 9.57
N MET A 107 -3.54 5.51 8.61
CA MET A 107 -3.43 6.98 8.61
C MET A 107 -4.71 7.69 9.09
N THR A 108 -5.48 7.03 9.95
CA THR A 108 -6.78 7.54 10.46
C THR A 108 -6.68 8.24 11.82
N ALA A 109 -5.51 8.22 12.47
CA ALA A 109 -5.28 8.86 13.77
C ALA A 109 -5.37 10.39 13.67
N LEU A 110 -5.96 11.03 14.68
CA LEU A 110 -6.25 12.47 14.67
C LEU A 110 -5.02 13.36 14.45
N PRO A 111 -3.86 13.14 15.12
CA PRO A 111 -2.69 14.00 14.91
C PRO A 111 -2.20 13.96 13.45
N THR A 112 -2.19 12.77 12.85
CA THR A 112 -1.80 12.56 11.46
C THR A 112 -2.80 13.23 10.51
N ALA A 113 -4.10 13.04 10.74
CA ALA A 113 -5.15 13.61 9.90
C ALA A 113 -5.16 15.14 9.93
N ILE A 114 -5.09 15.76 11.11
CA ILE A 114 -5.04 17.21 11.28
C ILE A 114 -3.79 17.79 10.58
N ALA A 115 -2.63 17.16 10.77
CA ALA A 115 -1.40 17.60 10.12
C ALA A 115 -1.47 17.47 8.58
N SER A 116 -2.12 16.43 8.07
CA SER A 116 -2.33 16.21 6.64
C SER A 116 -3.31 17.21 6.03
N LEU A 117 -4.43 17.49 6.69
CA LEU A 117 -5.42 18.49 6.26
C LEU A 117 -4.75 19.87 6.08
N ARG A 118 -3.94 20.30 7.06
CA ARG A 118 -3.25 21.60 7.01
C ARG A 118 -2.18 21.72 5.92
N ARG A 119 -1.79 20.61 5.31
CA ARG A 119 -0.83 20.57 4.18
C ARG A 119 -1.50 20.37 2.83
N LEU A 120 -2.79 20.04 2.81
CA LEU A 120 -3.53 19.82 1.59
C LEU A 120 -3.74 21.14 0.86
N ASP A 121 -3.60 21.12 -0.47
CA ASP A 121 -3.86 22.29 -1.30
C ASP A 121 -5.33 22.72 -1.21
N SER A 122 -5.57 24.03 -1.03
CA SER A 122 -6.90 24.63 -0.92
C SER A 122 -7.87 24.21 -2.06
N SER A 123 -7.36 24.00 -3.27
CA SER A 123 -8.15 23.59 -4.44
C SER A 123 -8.65 22.15 -4.38
N LEU A 124 -8.09 21.31 -3.50
CA LEU A 124 -8.41 19.87 -3.42
C LEU A 124 -9.43 19.54 -2.31
N PHE A 125 -9.78 20.47 -1.42
CA PHE A 125 -10.67 20.17 -0.28
C PHE A 125 -12.07 19.74 -0.67
N THR A 126 -12.68 20.39 -1.66
CA THR A 126 -14.02 19.99 -2.12
C THR A 126 -14.00 18.60 -2.76
N PHE A 127 -12.82 18.14 -3.18
CA PHE A 127 -12.58 16.82 -3.74
C PHE A 127 -12.23 15.73 -2.72
N LEU A 128 -12.09 16.08 -1.43
CA LEU A 128 -11.82 15.10 -0.38
C LEU A 128 -12.85 13.97 -0.42
N PRO A 129 -12.42 12.70 -0.32
CA PRO A 129 -13.32 11.53 -0.23
C PRO A 129 -14.12 11.52 1.08
N THR A 130 -15.06 12.44 1.21
CA THR A 130 -15.85 12.69 2.41
C THR A 130 -17.28 12.97 2.03
N LYS A 131 -18.19 12.62 2.94
CA LYS A 131 -19.60 13.00 2.91
C LYS A 131 -19.95 13.50 4.29
N TYR A 132 -20.38 14.73 4.39
CA TYR A 132 -20.64 15.36 5.68
C TYR A 132 -22.02 14.94 6.19
N CYS A 133 -22.03 14.43 7.43
CA CYS A 133 -23.24 14.14 8.18
C CYS A 133 -23.66 15.34 9.02
N TRP A 134 -22.68 16.12 9.48
CA TRP A 134 -22.87 17.29 10.31
C TRP A 134 -22.01 18.43 9.81
N LEU A 135 -22.54 19.64 9.97
CA LEU A 135 -21.81 20.84 9.67
C LEU A 135 -20.78 21.15 10.76
N ASP A 136 -21.17 21.02 12.03
CA ASP A 136 -20.43 21.49 13.20
C ASP A 136 -20.03 20.35 14.14
N LEU A 137 -18.99 20.56 14.95
CA LEU A 137 -18.49 19.55 15.90
C LEU A 137 -19.53 19.18 16.97
N GLU A 138 -20.46 20.07 17.28
CA GLU A 138 -21.54 19.82 18.25
C GLU A 138 -22.74 19.08 17.64
N ARG A 139 -22.74 18.83 16.33
CA ARG A 139 -23.82 18.15 15.59
C ARG A 139 -25.15 18.88 15.67
N ARG A 140 -25.15 20.21 15.79
CA ARG A 140 -26.37 21.03 15.81
C ARG A 140 -27.06 21.05 14.45
N TRP A 141 -26.29 20.99 13.37
CA TRP A 141 -26.81 21.03 12.01
C TRP A 141 -26.46 19.78 11.24
N GLU A 142 -27.48 19.08 10.78
CA GLU A 142 -27.36 17.87 9.99
C GLU A 142 -27.24 18.17 8.50
N MET A 143 -26.53 17.31 7.76
CA MET A 143 -26.30 17.44 6.32
C MET A 143 -26.64 16.17 5.52
N GLY A 144 -27.07 15.08 6.19
CA GLY A 144 -27.47 13.86 5.51
C GLY A 144 -28.61 14.07 4.50
N VAL A 145 -28.39 13.62 3.25
CA VAL A 145 -29.31 13.86 2.12
C VAL A 145 -30.72 13.32 2.38
N THR A 146 -30.80 12.10 2.92
CA THR A 146 -32.06 11.45 3.28
C THR A 146 -32.11 11.18 4.79
N THR A 147 -33.29 10.92 5.32
CA THR A 147 -33.45 10.51 6.72
C THR A 147 -32.74 9.18 7.02
N ALA A 148 -32.70 8.26 6.04
CA ALA A 148 -31.95 7.01 6.16
C ALA A 148 -30.44 7.24 6.20
N THR A 149 -29.90 8.13 5.35
CA THR A 149 -28.50 8.55 5.39
C THR A 149 -28.15 9.12 6.75
N GLN A 150 -28.98 10.03 7.28
CA GLN A 150 -28.72 10.67 8.55
C GLN A 150 -28.78 9.68 9.72
N ALA A 151 -29.73 8.74 9.71
CA ALA A 151 -29.79 7.68 10.72
C ALA A 151 -28.53 6.79 10.70
N ARG A 152 -28.03 6.44 9.51
CA ARG A 152 -26.78 5.70 9.34
C ARG A 152 -25.56 6.49 9.83
N CYS A 153 -25.49 7.78 9.54
CA CYS A 153 -24.48 8.69 10.08
C CYS A 153 -24.47 8.64 11.62
N VAL A 154 -25.64 8.76 12.24
CA VAL A 154 -25.78 8.70 13.70
C VAL A 154 -25.29 7.38 14.27
N ALA A 155 -25.55 6.26 13.59
CA ALA A 155 -25.12 4.94 14.03
C ALA A 155 -23.60 4.71 13.89
N ASN A 156 -23.00 5.15 12.78
CA ASN A 156 -21.68 4.69 12.37
C ASN A 156 -20.59 5.78 12.29
N ASP A 157 -20.96 7.06 12.23
CA ASP A 157 -20.03 8.15 11.88
C ASP A 157 -19.76 9.16 12.99
N ARG A 158 -20.42 9.04 14.15
CA ARG A 158 -20.25 10.02 15.24
C ARG A 158 -18.81 10.17 15.71
N ALA A 159 -18.03 9.09 15.73
CA ALA A 159 -16.63 9.10 16.14
C ALA A 159 -15.64 9.44 15.02
N ASN A 160 -16.12 9.64 13.78
CA ASN A 160 -15.29 9.89 12.61
C ASN A 160 -15.32 11.37 12.21
N GLY A 161 -14.22 12.09 12.42
CA GLY A 161 -14.08 13.51 12.09
C GLY A 161 -14.28 13.83 10.61
N ALA A 162 -14.10 12.85 9.71
CA ALA A 162 -14.34 13.02 8.28
C ALA A 162 -15.84 13.21 7.94
N ALA A 163 -16.75 12.94 8.88
CA ALA A 163 -18.17 13.19 8.74
C ALA A 163 -18.60 14.61 9.16
N TYR A 164 -17.66 15.44 9.65
CA TYR A 164 -17.91 16.78 10.17
C TYR A 164 -17.25 17.82 9.26
N LEU A 165 -18.05 18.70 8.65
CA LEU A 165 -17.52 19.72 7.75
C LEU A 165 -16.61 20.71 8.49
N GLU A 166 -17.00 21.16 9.70
CA GLU A 166 -16.19 22.05 10.54
C GLU A 166 -14.80 21.49 10.85
N ALA A 167 -14.66 20.18 11.05
CA ALA A 167 -13.36 19.55 11.30
C ALA A 167 -12.37 19.81 10.16
N VAL A 168 -12.87 19.79 8.91
CA VAL A 168 -12.10 20.11 7.71
C VAL A 168 -11.90 21.61 7.55
N LEU A 169 -12.97 22.41 7.66
CA LEU A 169 -12.92 23.87 7.48
C LEU A 169 -11.92 24.55 8.43
N ARG A 170 -11.80 24.05 9.67
CA ARG A 170 -10.86 24.58 10.68
C ARG A 170 -9.41 24.18 10.46
N ASN A 171 -9.15 23.14 9.67
CA ASN A 171 -7.81 22.59 9.47
C ASN A 171 -7.34 22.75 8.02
N MET A 172 -7.86 23.76 7.33
CA MET A 172 -7.44 24.17 6.00
C MET A 172 -7.16 25.67 5.93
N ASP A 173 -6.51 26.10 4.85
CA ASP A 173 -6.46 27.52 4.48
C ASP A 173 -7.85 27.99 4.04
N PHE A 174 -8.68 28.35 5.04
CA PHE A 174 -10.08 28.69 4.85
C PHE A 174 -10.25 29.94 4.00
N GLU A 175 -9.39 30.95 4.15
CA GLU A 175 -9.46 32.19 3.37
C GLU A 175 -9.19 31.92 1.88
N ALA A 176 -8.12 31.18 1.56
CA ALA A 176 -7.81 30.81 0.18
C ALA A 176 -8.88 29.92 -0.44
N TRP A 177 -9.43 28.97 0.33
CA TRP A 177 -10.53 28.12 -0.12
C TRP A 177 -11.83 28.91 -0.34
N TYR A 178 -12.16 29.83 0.58
CA TYR A 178 -13.36 30.66 0.52
C TYR A 178 -13.29 31.66 -0.64
N ALA A 179 -12.11 32.19 -0.97
CA ALA A 179 -11.94 33.02 -2.17
C ALA A 179 -12.34 32.29 -3.47
N GLN A 180 -12.16 30.96 -3.52
CA GLN A 180 -12.50 30.13 -4.68
C GLN A 180 -13.94 29.60 -4.64
N ASN A 181 -14.50 29.36 -3.45
CA ASN A 181 -15.75 28.62 -3.26
C ASN A 181 -16.86 29.41 -2.56
N GLY A 182 -16.57 30.61 -2.09
CA GLY A 182 -17.40 31.40 -1.18
C GLY A 182 -18.81 31.63 -1.70
N GLN A 183 -18.99 32.00 -2.96
CA GLN A 183 -20.33 32.20 -3.54
C GLN A 183 -21.22 30.95 -3.44
N ARG A 184 -20.66 29.76 -3.70
CA ARG A 184 -21.38 28.49 -3.59
C ARG A 184 -21.60 28.13 -2.12
N PHE A 185 -20.58 28.29 -1.29
CA PHE A 185 -20.69 28.01 0.15
C PHE A 185 -21.71 28.91 0.85
N ASP A 186 -21.75 30.20 0.50
CA ASP A 186 -22.71 31.18 1.01
C ASP A 186 -24.13 30.79 0.66
N MET A 187 -24.39 30.48 -0.62
CA MET A 187 -25.73 30.11 -1.08
C MET A 187 -26.23 28.84 -0.39
N ARG A 188 -25.35 27.84 -0.24
CA ARG A 188 -25.73 26.48 0.18
C ARG A 188 -25.73 26.28 1.69
N VAL A 189 -24.85 26.98 2.40
CA VAL A 189 -24.56 26.73 3.82
C VAL A 189 -24.73 28.00 4.64
N LEU A 190 -24.00 29.08 4.35
CA LEU A 190 -23.99 30.23 5.28
C LEU A 190 -25.29 31.03 5.27
N THR A 191 -25.88 31.34 4.11
CA THR A 191 -27.14 32.08 4.00
C THR A 191 -28.29 31.40 4.76
N PRO A 192 -28.57 30.09 4.57
CA PRO A 192 -29.64 29.42 5.31
C PRO A 192 -29.36 29.33 6.82
N LEU A 193 -28.09 29.21 7.24
CA LEU A 193 -27.72 29.18 8.67
C LEU A 193 -27.84 30.53 9.36
N ASN A 194 -27.41 31.59 8.67
CA ASN A 194 -27.40 32.96 9.17
C ASN A 194 -28.83 33.52 9.38
N ALA A 195 -29.87 32.79 8.96
CA ALA A 195 -31.25 33.05 9.36
C ALA A 195 -31.50 32.82 10.87
N SER A 196 -30.60 32.12 11.56
CA SER A 196 -30.66 31.86 13.00
C SER A 196 -29.50 32.52 13.74
N ALA A 197 -29.74 33.01 14.96
CA ALA A 197 -28.69 33.61 15.80
C ALA A 197 -27.54 32.63 16.10
N ALA A 198 -27.86 31.35 16.29
CA ALA A 198 -26.85 30.30 16.49
C ALA A 198 -25.97 30.08 15.24
N GLY A 199 -26.57 30.11 14.05
CA GLY A 199 -25.84 29.97 12.78
C GLY A 199 -24.95 31.17 12.50
N SER A 200 -25.43 32.40 12.73
CA SER A 200 -24.62 33.62 12.61
C SER A 200 -23.44 33.64 13.59
N ALA A 201 -23.64 33.13 14.82
CA ALA A 201 -22.56 33.02 15.79
C ALA A 201 -21.51 31.97 15.37
N TRP A 202 -21.95 30.83 14.81
CA TRP A 202 -21.04 29.80 14.30
C TRP A 202 -20.24 30.31 13.09
N SER A 203 -20.88 30.96 12.12
CA SER A 203 -20.19 31.51 10.95
C SER A 203 -19.16 32.56 11.36
N THR A 204 -19.52 33.48 12.27
CA THR A 204 -18.57 34.47 12.81
C THR A 204 -17.35 33.81 13.46
N ARG A 205 -17.55 32.74 14.25
CA ARG A 205 -16.44 31.99 14.86
C ARG A 205 -15.57 31.27 13.83
N LEU A 206 -16.17 30.77 12.74
CA LEU A 206 -15.44 30.12 11.66
C LEU A 206 -14.51 31.12 10.95
N PHE A 207 -15.00 32.30 10.60
CA PHE A 207 -14.18 33.36 9.96
C PHE A 207 -13.11 33.92 10.90
N ALA A 208 -13.36 33.96 12.21
CA ALA A 208 -12.39 34.40 13.20
C ALA A 208 -11.43 33.28 13.66
N HIS A 209 -11.54 32.08 13.10
CA HIS A 209 -10.75 30.92 13.53
C HIS A 209 -9.26 31.12 13.22
N THR A 210 -8.42 30.73 14.17
CA THR A 210 -6.97 30.62 14.01
C THR A 210 -6.54 29.22 14.39
N PHE A 211 -5.54 28.67 13.67
CA PHE A 211 -5.07 27.32 13.92
C PHE A 211 -4.56 27.18 15.35
N LEU A 212 -5.13 26.22 16.06
CA LEU A 212 -4.56 25.70 17.29
C LEU A 212 -3.35 24.83 16.97
N ASP A 213 -2.45 24.60 17.95
CA ASP A 213 -1.46 23.53 17.81
C ASP A 213 -2.16 22.17 17.63
N VAL A 214 -1.51 21.23 16.95
CA VAL A 214 -2.11 19.93 16.62
C VAL A 214 -2.62 19.20 17.87
N PRO A 215 -1.86 19.09 18.98
CA PRO A 215 -2.37 18.50 20.23
C PRO A 215 -3.63 19.17 20.81
N SER A 216 -3.71 20.50 20.76
CA SER A 216 -4.90 21.23 21.21
C SER A 216 -6.13 20.98 20.33
N GLU A 217 -5.95 20.92 19.01
CA GLU A 217 -7.03 20.58 18.08
C GLU A 217 -7.50 19.13 18.28
N VAL A 218 -6.58 18.19 18.54
CA VAL A 218 -6.91 16.81 18.90
C VAL A 218 -7.78 16.77 20.15
N ARG A 219 -7.39 17.46 21.22
CA ARG A 219 -8.19 17.52 22.47
C ARG A 219 -9.59 18.08 22.23
N LEU A 220 -9.73 19.08 21.35
CA LEU A 220 -11.03 19.63 20.97
C LEU A 220 -11.90 18.56 20.31
N TRP A 221 -11.36 17.83 19.33
CA TRP A 221 -12.10 16.76 18.64
C TRP A 221 -12.49 15.63 19.60
N GLU A 222 -11.57 15.19 20.46
CA GLU A 222 -11.82 14.17 21.49
C GLU A 222 -12.90 14.61 22.48
N ALA A 223 -12.93 15.89 22.86
CA ALA A 223 -13.98 16.44 23.72
C ALA A 223 -15.38 16.39 23.08
N HIS A 224 -15.46 16.34 21.75
CA HIS A 224 -16.70 16.13 21.00
C HIS A 224 -16.96 14.65 20.65
N GLY A 225 -16.14 13.72 21.17
CA GLY A 225 -16.28 12.28 20.95
C GLY A 225 -15.80 11.81 19.59
N ILE A 226 -14.98 12.61 18.90
CA ILE A 226 -14.32 12.23 17.64
C ILE A 226 -13.01 11.53 18.01
N ALA A 227 -12.82 10.32 17.48
CA ALA A 227 -11.68 9.45 17.82
C ALA A 227 -10.80 9.11 16.60
N SER A 228 -11.33 9.24 15.39
CA SER A 228 -10.59 8.97 14.15
C SER A 228 -11.01 9.92 13.04
N PHE A 229 -10.22 9.95 11.96
CA PHE A 229 -10.54 10.63 10.71
C PHE A 229 -10.29 9.64 9.57
N GLN A 230 -11.32 8.88 9.22
CA GLN A 230 -11.28 7.89 8.14
C GLN A 230 -12.00 8.45 6.92
N LEU A 231 -11.25 8.63 5.84
CA LEU A 231 -11.79 8.98 4.52
C LEU A 231 -12.61 7.83 3.94
N LEU A 232 -13.59 8.18 3.10
CA LEU A 232 -14.31 7.22 2.27
C LEU A 232 -13.42 6.72 1.14
N TYR A 233 -13.68 5.50 0.69
CA TYR A 233 -12.94 4.91 -0.41
C TYR A 233 -13.21 5.67 -1.72
N SER A 234 -12.13 6.10 -2.36
CA SER A 234 -12.15 6.78 -3.66
C SER A 234 -11.06 6.24 -4.58
N ASN A 235 -11.33 6.31 -5.88
CA ASN A 235 -10.40 5.99 -6.95
C ASN A 235 -10.04 7.22 -7.80
N HIS A 236 -10.23 8.44 -7.27
CA HIS A 236 -9.83 9.68 -7.93
C HIS A 236 -8.31 9.75 -8.10
N TYR A 237 -7.58 9.30 -7.08
CA TYR A 237 -6.12 9.23 -7.07
C TYR A 237 -5.67 7.79 -6.87
N GLU A 238 -4.58 7.42 -7.54
CA GLU A 238 -3.74 6.32 -7.10
C GLU A 238 -3.02 6.75 -5.82
N VAL A 239 -3.18 5.98 -4.74
CA VAL A 239 -2.59 6.34 -3.44
C VAL A 239 -1.10 6.06 -3.49
N GLY A 240 -0.29 7.13 -3.47
CA GLY A 240 1.17 7.02 -3.49
C GLY A 240 1.75 6.47 -2.19
N VAL A 241 2.87 5.77 -2.31
CA VAL A 241 3.62 5.20 -1.19
C VAL A 241 5.11 5.34 -1.48
N LEU A 242 5.87 5.88 -0.54
CA LEU A 242 7.33 5.87 -0.56
C LEU A 242 7.83 5.31 0.76
N GLU A 243 8.46 4.13 0.71
CA GLU A 243 9.07 3.52 1.89
C GLU A 243 10.55 3.27 1.65
N THR A 244 11.35 3.67 2.64
CA THR A 244 12.80 3.51 2.65
C THR A 244 13.24 2.83 3.95
N ILE A 245 14.35 2.11 3.89
CA ILE A 245 15.07 1.61 5.06
C ILE A 245 16.40 2.37 5.17
N ALA A 246 16.85 2.59 6.39
CA ALA A 246 18.19 3.08 6.66
C ALA A 246 19.16 1.89 6.72
N VAL A 247 20.23 1.95 5.93
CA VAL A 247 21.33 0.98 5.96
C VAL A 247 22.56 1.69 6.47
N GLU A 248 23.01 1.33 7.66
CA GLU A 248 24.27 1.79 8.24
C GLU A 248 25.40 0.83 7.84
N ASN A 249 26.44 1.35 7.22
CA ASN A 249 27.60 0.54 6.82
C ASN A 249 28.64 0.43 7.96
N ALA A 250 29.70 -0.36 7.75
CA ALA A 250 30.74 -0.61 8.75
C ALA A 250 31.54 0.64 9.19
N LEU A 251 31.41 1.78 8.49
CA LEU A 251 32.03 3.06 8.85
C LEU A 251 31.06 4.01 9.58
N GLY A 252 29.84 3.54 9.91
CA GLY A 252 28.79 4.36 10.53
C GLY A 252 28.08 5.31 9.55
N VAL A 253 28.28 5.15 8.24
CA VAL A 253 27.59 5.97 7.24
C VAL A 253 26.21 5.38 6.99
N VAL A 254 25.18 6.18 7.25
CA VAL A 254 23.78 5.81 7.02
C VAL A 254 23.35 6.22 5.62
N SER A 255 22.89 5.24 4.84
CA SER A 255 22.32 5.44 3.50
C SER A 255 20.85 5.04 3.46
N SER A 256 20.03 5.77 2.71
CA SER A 256 18.63 5.41 2.49
C SER A 256 18.50 4.43 1.32
N PHE A 257 17.80 3.32 1.52
CA PHE A 257 17.49 2.32 0.50
C PHE A 257 15.97 2.23 0.30
N THR A 258 15.49 2.53 -0.91
CA THR A 258 14.05 2.48 -1.22
C THR A 258 13.58 1.04 -1.41
N ILE A 259 12.57 0.66 -0.64
CA ILE A 259 11.96 -0.67 -0.67
C ILE A 259 10.62 -0.71 -1.41
N LYS A 260 9.90 0.41 -1.44
CA LYS A 260 8.59 0.54 -2.10
C LYS A 260 8.42 1.95 -2.67
N SER A 261 7.92 2.05 -3.90
CA SER A 261 7.63 3.33 -4.53
C SER A 261 6.42 3.20 -5.46
N ILE A 262 5.30 3.80 -5.07
CA ILE A 262 4.09 4.00 -5.86
C ILE A 262 3.91 5.51 -5.98
N ALA A 263 3.87 6.03 -7.21
CA ALA A 263 3.60 7.45 -7.41
C ALA A 263 2.13 7.76 -7.11
N SER A 264 1.87 8.88 -6.43
CA SER A 264 0.51 9.41 -6.32
C SER A 264 0.13 10.05 -7.65
N VAL A 265 -0.93 9.57 -8.30
CA VAL A 265 -1.34 10.03 -9.63
C VAL A 265 -2.85 10.27 -9.66
N GLN A 266 -3.25 11.46 -10.10
CA GLN A 266 -4.66 11.74 -10.39
C GLN A 266 -5.09 10.94 -11.63
N ARG A 267 -6.15 10.13 -11.51
CA ARG A 267 -6.58 9.20 -12.58
C ARG A 267 -7.41 9.89 -13.69
N GLY A 268 -7.70 11.18 -13.54
CA GLY A 268 -8.54 11.98 -14.42
C GLY A 268 -10.03 11.68 -14.28
N THR A 269 -10.89 12.62 -14.72
CA THR A 269 -12.35 12.52 -14.60
C THR A 269 -12.94 11.22 -15.20
N PRO A 270 -12.52 10.76 -16.40
CA PRO A 270 -13.07 9.53 -16.99
C PRO A 270 -12.78 8.26 -16.17
N SER A 271 -11.75 8.26 -15.33
CA SER A 271 -11.35 7.10 -14.52
C SER A 271 -11.82 7.19 -13.06
N TRP A 272 -12.42 8.32 -12.65
CA TRP A 272 -12.90 8.57 -11.30
C TRP A 272 -14.35 8.09 -11.14
N THR A 273 -14.51 6.76 -11.16
CA THR A 273 -15.84 6.14 -11.13
C THR A 273 -16.51 6.18 -9.76
N THR A 274 -15.75 6.28 -8.67
CA THR A 274 -16.30 6.45 -7.30
C THR A 274 -17.03 7.78 -7.11
N ALA A 275 -16.76 8.80 -7.95
CA ALA A 275 -17.51 10.06 -7.98
C ALA A 275 -19.01 9.83 -8.12
N LEU A 276 -19.40 8.85 -8.94
CA LEU A 276 -20.79 8.55 -9.27
C LEU A 276 -21.52 7.84 -8.14
N LEU A 277 -20.79 7.15 -7.26
CA LEU A 277 -21.38 6.35 -6.18
C LEU A 277 -21.38 7.10 -4.85
N THR A 278 -20.22 7.62 -4.46
CA THR A 278 -20.09 8.37 -3.23
C THR A 278 -20.54 9.78 -3.44
N GLY A 279 -20.00 10.49 -4.43
CA GLY A 279 -20.05 11.95 -4.46
C GLY A 279 -19.14 12.57 -3.41
N ASN A 280 -18.76 13.82 -3.60
CA ASN A 280 -18.03 14.60 -2.61
C ASN A 280 -18.67 15.99 -2.50
N PHE A 281 -18.06 16.84 -1.68
CA PHE A 281 -18.57 18.17 -1.40
C PHE A 281 -18.63 19.06 -2.65
N GLU A 282 -17.71 18.88 -3.61
CA GLU A 282 -17.73 19.61 -4.88
C GLU A 282 -19.07 19.43 -5.61
N PHE A 283 -19.54 18.19 -5.73
CA PHE A 283 -20.80 17.90 -6.41
C PHE A 283 -22.02 18.36 -5.61
N GLU A 284 -21.94 18.38 -4.29
CA GLU A 284 -23.00 18.93 -3.43
C GLU A 284 -23.10 20.45 -3.53
N LEU A 285 -21.98 21.15 -3.71
CA LEU A 285 -21.99 22.60 -3.92
C LEU A 285 -22.59 22.98 -5.29
N GLN A 286 -22.41 22.14 -6.31
CA GLN A 286 -22.85 22.40 -7.69
C GLN A 286 -24.23 21.84 -8.04
N GLY A 287 -24.49 20.58 -7.68
CA GLY A 287 -25.59 19.79 -8.22
C GLY A 287 -27.02 20.24 -7.86
N PRO A 288 -27.31 20.68 -6.62
CA PRO A 288 -28.67 21.09 -6.27
C PRO A 288 -29.15 22.32 -7.07
N GLY A 289 -30.46 22.53 -7.20
CA GLY A 289 -31.03 23.68 -7.90
C GLY A 289 -30.74 25.03 -7.24
N VAL A 290 -30.90 26.15 -7.96
CA VAL A 290 -30.56 27.50 -7.47
C VAL A 290 -31.23 27.83 -6.12
N ASN A 291 -30.46 28.42 -5.18
CA ASN A 291 -30.88 28.81 -3.84
C ASN A 291 -31.45 27.69 -2.95
N GLN A 292 -31.04 26.44 -3.18
CA GLN A 292 -31.31 25.31 -2.28
C GLN A 292 -30.18 25.12 -1.28
N SER A 293 -30.51 24.72 -0.05
CA SER A 293 -29.53 24.51 1.04
C SER A 293 -29.03 23.05 1.09
N LEU A 294 -27.81 22.86 1.60
CA LEU A 294 -27.24 21.57 2.00
C LEU A 294 -27.47 21.21 3.47
N VAL A 295 -28.06 22.12 4.25
CA VAL A 295 -28.28 21.94 5.69
C VAL A 295 -29.72 21.53 5.94
N ARG A 296 -29.94 20.39 6.61
CA ARG A 296 -31.28 19.90 6.95
C ARG A 296 -31.99 20.88 7.88
N HIS A 297 -33.32 20.84 7.88
CA HIS A 297 -34.17 21.71 8.70
C HIS A 297 -34.02 23.22 8.40
N THR A 298 -33.41 23.57 7.27
CA THR A 298 -33.41 24.94 6.76
C THR A 298 -34.38 25.07 5.57
N PRO A 299 -34.87 26.29 5.27
CA PRO A 299 -35.71 26.49 4.10
C PRO A 299 -35.01 26.06 2.81
N ARG A 300 -35.75 25.33 1.95
CA ARG A 300 -35.26 24.79 0.67
C ARG A 300 -34.04 23.87 0.79
N PHE A 301 -33.94 23.07 1.86
CA PHE A 301 -33.02 21.93 1.87
C PHE A 301 -33.28 21.04 0.64
N TYR A 302 -32.25 20.79 -0.17
CA TYR A 302 -32.46 20.15 -1.47
C TYR A 302 -32.99 18.72 -1.37
N GLY A 303 -32.61 17.99 -0.31
CA GLY A 303 -33.05 16.62 -0.06
C GLY A 303 -34.55 16.49 0.20
N ASP A 304 -35.21 17.55 0.67
CA ASP A 304 -36.67 17.58 0.88
C ASP A 304 -37.43 17.92 -0.43
N ILE A 305 -36.75 18.54 -1.40
CA ILE A 305 -37.34 18.89 -2.70
C ILE A 305 -37.18 17.70 -3.67
N ASP A 306 -35.93 17.30 -3.89
CA ASP A 306 -35.57 16.13 -4.69
C ASP A 306 -34.14 15.70 -4.31
N PRO A 307 -33.98 14.58 -3.57
CA PRO A 307 -32.67 14.09 -3.15
C PRO A 307 -31.82 13.58 -4.32
N THR A 308 -32.43 13.33 -5.49
CA THR A 308 -31.74 12.81 -6.67
C THR A 308 -31.06 13.88 -7.51
N GLN A 309 -31.23 15.18 -7.22
CA GLN A 309 -30.68 16.27 -8.03
C GLN A 309 -29.18 16.15 -8.30
N VAL A 310 -28.38 15.81 -7.29
CA VAL A 310 -26.93 15.64 -7.46
C VAL A 310 -26.60 14.38 -8.26
N GLN A 311 -27.41 13.32 -8.13
CA GLN A 311 -27.29 12.13 -8.97
C GLN A 311 -27.57 12.47 -10.44
N VAL A 312 -28.64 13.22 -10.71
CA VAL A 312 -29.03 13.65 -12.06
C VAL A 312 -27.97 14.59 -12.65
N TYR A 313 -27.39 15.47 -11.85
CA TYR A 313 -26.26 16.31 -12.27
C TYR A 313 -25.06 15.49 -12.74
N LEU A 314 -24.74 14.39 -12.06
CA LEU A 314 -23.59 13.53 -12.37
C LEU A 314 -23.83 12.54 -13.52
N LEU A 315 -25.00 11.89 -13.53
CA LEU A 315 -25.31 10.79 -14.43
C LEU A 315 -26.20 11.20 -15.62
N GLY A 316 -26.79 12.39 -15.56
CA GLY A 316 -27.90 12.78 -16.42
C GLY A 316 -29.23 12.16 -15.99
N PRO A 317 -30.33 12.55 -16.66
CA PRO A 317 -31.68 12.08 -16.33
C PRO A 317 -31.95 10.63 -16.75
N PHE A 318 -31.17 10.08 -17.69
CA PHE A 318 -31.32 8.71 -18.19
C PHE A 318 -30.18 7.84 -17.68
N ARG A 319 -30.49 7.00 -16.69
CA ARG A 319 -29.55 5.99 -16.17
C ARG A 319 -29.56 4.77 -17.07
N GLY A 320 -28.40 4.12 -17.21
CA GLY A 320 -28.32 2.81 -17.86
C GLY A 320 -28.84 1.69 -16.94
N PRO A 321 -29.20 0.51 -17.50
CA PRO A 321 -29.82 -0.59 -16.73
C PRO A 321 -29.01 -1.02 -15.49
N ILE A 322 -27.68 -1.04 -15.58
CA ILE A 322 -26.79 -1.35 -14.44
C ILE A 322 -26.98 -0.35 -13.29
N ASN A 323 -27.02 0.94 -13.61
CA ASN A 323 -27.18 1.99 -12.62
C ASN A 323 -28.58 1.92 -11.98
N ASP A 324 -29.62 1.58 -12.75
CA ASP A 324 -30.96 1.39 -12.19
C ASP A 324 -31.01 0.23 -11.20
N VAL A 325 -30.36 -0.89 -11.51
CA VAL A 325 -30.27 -2.04 -10.62
C VAL A 325 -29.50 -1.68 -9.35
N VAL A 326 -28.35 -0.99 -9.46
CA VAL A 326 -27.58 -0.52 -8.30
C VAL A 326 -28.41 0.44 -7.44
N HIS A 327 -29.11 1.39 -8.08
CA HIS A 327 -29.98 2.33 -7.40
C HIS A 327 -31.05 1.62 -6.57
N ALA A 328 -31.75 0.66 -7.19
CA ALA A 328 -32.85 -0.06 -6.59
C ALA A 328 -32.37 -1.02 -5.49
N GLN A 329 -31.23 -1.68 -5.69
CA GLN A 329 -30.75 -2.75 -4.82
C GLN A 329 -29.88 -2.26 -3.67
N ILE A 330 -29.14 -1.16 -3.80
CA ILE A 330 -28.21 -0.66 -2.77
C ILE A 330 -28.69 0.70 -2.25
N GLY A 331 -29.02 1.60 -3.18
CA GLY A 331 -29.51 2.94 -2.88
C GLY A 331 -29.03 3.95 -3.91
N MET A 332 -29.48 5.19 -3.74
CA MET A 332 -29.17 6.28 -4.66
C MET A 332 -27.65 6.43 -4.92
N LEU A 333 -27.22 6.21 -6.17
CA LEU A 333 -25.89 6.58 -6.67
C LEU A 333 -25.63 8.06 -6.33
N ASN A 334 -24.46 8.40 -5.80
CA ASN A 334 -24.05 9.67 -5.18
C ASN A 334 -24.45 9.85 -3.69
N ASN A 335 -25.04 8.83 -3.06
CA ASN A 335 -25.32 8.78 -1.63
C ASN A 335 -24.82 7.48 -0.96
N LEU A 336 -24.04 6.67 -1.70
CA LEU A 336 -23.40 5.48 -1.15
C LEU A 336 -22.15 5.86 -0.37
N ARG A 337 -21.95 5.33 0.83
CA ARG A 337 -20.67 5.47 1.54
C ARG A 337 -19.83 4.24 1.25
N LEU A 338 -18.73 4.44 0.51
CA LEU A 338 -17.78 3.37 0.26
C LEU A 338 -16.73 3.37 1.38
N ARG A 339 -16.55 2.25 2.09
CA ARG A 339 -15.52 2.12 3.13
C ARG A 339 -14.62 0.95 2.86
N TRP A 340 -13.32 1.16 3.02
CA TRP A 340 -12.36 0.06 3.01
C TRP A 340 -12.52 -0.78 4.29
N VAL A 341 -12.55 -2.11 4.15
CA VAL A 341 -12.73 -3.05 5.26
C VAL A 341 -11.43 -3.81 5.49
N PRO A 342 -10.84 -3.75 6.70
CA PRO A 342 -9.65 -4.54 7.03
C PRO A 342 -9.97 -6.03 7.14
N PRO A 343 -9.01 -6.92 6.80
CA PRO A 343 -9.12 -8.32 7.15
C PRO A 343 -9.18 -8.48 8.68
N PRO A 344 -10.00 -9.41 9.21
CA PRO A 344 -10.09 -9.64 10.65
C PRO A 344 -8.74 -9.99 11.28
N PRO A 345 -8.41 -9.52 12.50
CA PRO A 345 -7.13 -9.81 13.15
C PRO A 345 -6.81 -11.31 13.26
N ASP A 346 -7.81 -12.15 13.52
CA ASP A 346 -7.65 -13.60 13.61
C ASP A 346 -7.23 -14.21 12.26
N LEU A 347 -7.76 -13.68 11.15
CA LEU A 347 -7.39 -14.10 9.79
C LEU A 347 -5.95 -13.71 9.49
N ILE A 348 -5.55 -12.49 9.86
CA ILE A 348 -4.17 -12.02 9.74
C ILE A 348 -3.23 -12.97 10.51
N GLY A 349 -3.56 -13.31 11.75
CA GLY A 349 -2.78 -14.23 12.57
C GLY A 349 -2.66 -15.64 11.97
N ALA A 350 -3.75 -16.17 11.41
CA ALA A 350 -3.75 -17.47 10.75
C ALA A 350 -2.86 -17.50 9.49
N VAL A 351 -2.98 -16.48 8.64
CA VAL A 351 -2.16 -16.35 7.41
C VAL A 351 -0.68 -16.11 7.75
N GLN A 352 -0.38 -15.30 8.76
CA GLN A 352 0.99 -15.10 9.24
C GLN A 352 1.61 -16.38 9.77
N SER A 353 0.85 -17.18 10.52
CA SER A 353 1.31 -18.47 11.04
C SER A 353 1.58 -19.46 9.91
N PHE A 354 0.69 -19.52 8.92
CA PHE A 354 0.90 -20.30 7.70
C PHE A 354 2.16 -19.86 6.95
N ASP A 355 2.34 -18.56 6.71
CA ASP A 355 3.50 -18.04 6.00
C ASP A 355 4.81 -18.36 6.72
N ALA A 356 4.82 -18.30 8.06
CA ALA A 356 5.96 -18.68 8.87
C ALA A 356 6.27 -20.19 8.77
N LEU A 357 5.24 -21.04 8.74
CA LEU A 357 5.41 -22.49 8.56
C LEU A 357 5.98 -22.82 7.17
N VAL A 358 5.43 -22.21 6.11
CA VAL A 358 5.94 -22.40 4.74
C VAL A 358 7.39 -21.95 4.66
N LEU A 359 7.71 -20.79 5.24
CA LEU A 359 9.08 -20.28 5.26
C LEU A 359 10.04 -21.23 5.99
N ALA A 360 9.68 -21.68 7.19
CA ALA A 360 10.49 -22.64 7.94
C ALA A 360 10.71 -23.95 7.15
N ALA A 361 9.67 -24.46 6.49
CA ALA A 361 9.77 -25.68 5.69
C ALA A 361 10.63 -25.50 4.42
N LEU A 362 10.59 -24.33 3.78
CA LEU A 362 11.50 -24.03 2.64
C LEU A 362 12.97 -24.09 3.07
N GLN A 363 13.27 -23.75 4.32
CA GLN A 363 14.62 -23.72 4.87
C GLN A 363 15.08 -25.09 5.37
N SER A 364 14.20 -25.82 6.07
CA SER A 364 14.56 -27.07 6.75
C SER A 364 14.32 -28.33 5.91
N ASN A 365 13.50 -28.27 4.86
CA ASN A 365 13.08 -29.44 4.08
C ASN A 365 13.32 -29.27 2.57
N ALA A 366 14.43 -29.84 2.08
CA ALA A 366 14.81 -29.80 0.67
C ALA A 366 13.84 -30.54 -0.27
N ALA A 367 13.05 -31.49 0.22
CA ALA A 367 12.01 -32.13 -0.58
C ALA A 367 10.82 -31.17 -0.76
N PHE A 368 10.38 -30.51 0.31
CA PHE A 368 9.34 -29.49 0.25
C PHE A 368 9.75 -28.33 -0.66
N ALA A 369 10.97 -27.79 -0.52
CA ALA A 369 11.46 -26.71 -1.37
C ALA A 369 11.41 -27.07 -2.87
N ARG A 370 11.80 -28.29 -3.24
CA ARG A 370 11.71 -28.77 -4.63
C ARG A 370 10.26 -28.91 -5.10
N ALA A 371 9.39 -29.50 -4.29
CA ALA A 371 7.97 -29.66 -4.63
C ALA A 371 7.27 -28.30 -4.78
N TYR A 372 7.50 -27.39 -3.83
CA TYR A 372 6.96 -26.04 -3.85
C TYR A 372 7.40 -25.25 -5.10
N ASN A 373 8.69 -25.29 -5.43
CA ASN A 373 9.21 -24.60 -6.63
C ASN A 373 8.73 -25.22 -7.95
N ALA A 374 8.33 -26.49 -7.95
CA ALA A 374 7.76 -27.16 -9.11
C ALA A 374 6.29 -26.76 -9.39
N VAL A 375 5.57 -26.25 -8.39
CA VAL A 375 4.20 -25.75 -8.57
C VAL A 375 4.24 -24.49 -9.46
N PRO A 376 3.44 -24.39 -10.53
CA PRO A 376 3.32 -23.16 -11.32
C PRO A 376 2.97 -21.94 -10.46
N ALA A 377 3.48 -20.75 -10.84
CA ALA A 377 3.29 -19.52 -10.06
C ALA A 377 1.81 -19.15 -9.86
N SER A 378 0.97 -19.46 -10.85
CA SER A 378 -0.48 -19.24 -10.79
C SER A 378 -1.25 -20.18 -11.73
N MET A 379 -2.56 -20.29 -11.50
CA MET A 379 -3.49 -21.06 -12.34
C MET A 379 -4.86 -20.38 -12.33
N GLU A 380 -5.53 -20.32 -13.49
CA GLU A 380 -6.91 -19.87 -13.58
C GLU A 380 -7.86 -21.01 -13.15
N LEU A 381 -8.67 -20.74 -12.13
CA LEU A 381 -9.60 -21.67 -11.51
C LEU A 381 -10.98 -21.00 -11.41
N PRO A 382 -11.74 -20.95 -12.52
CA PRO A 382 -13.04 -20.33 -12.51
C PRO A 382 -13.97 -21.12 -11.60
N PRO A 383 -14.78 -20.42 -10.79
CA PRO A 383 -15.78 -21.07 -9.97
C PRO A 383 -16.93 -21.61 -10.84
N PRO A 384 -17.58 -22.71 -10.42
CA PRO A 384 -18.68 -23.32 -11.19
C PRO A 384 -19.97 -22.50 -11.13
N LEU A 385 -20.14 -21.68 -10.09
CA LEU A 385 -21.22 -20.71 -10.00
C LEU A 385 -20.92 -19.57 -10.99
N TRP A 386 -21.92 -19.22 -11.80
CA TRP A 386 -21.87 -18.18 -12.84
C TRP A 386 -21.27 -18.59 -14.19
N THR A 387 -21.34 -19.88 -14.50
CA THR A 387 -21.04 -20.40 -15.85
C THR A 387 -22.27 -21.02 -16.54
N ASP A 388 -23.45 -20.91 -15.93
CA ASP A 388 -24.67 -21.61 -16.37
C ASP A 388 -25.37 -20.91 -17.54
N ALA A 389 -25.49 -21.61 -18.67
CA ALA A 389 -26.36 -21.19 -19.76
C ALA A 389 -27.85 -21.39 -19.39
N PRO A 390 -28.78 -20.51 -19.81
CA PRO A 390 -28.63 -19.42 -20.78
C PRO A 390 -28.43 -18.03 -20.13
N THR A 391 -27.79 -17.94 -18.96
CA THR A 391 -27.55 -16.65 -18.28
C THR A 391 -26.20 -16.07 -18.71
N VAL A 392 -26.17 -14.80 -19.09
CA VAL A 392 -24.93 -14.07 -19.33
C VAL A 392 -24.55 -13.35 -18.06
N TYR A 393 -23.34 -13.63 -17.59
CA TYR A 393 -22.77 -13.02 -16.40
C TYR A 393 -21.78 -11.94 -16.79
N PHE A 394 -21.88 -10.83 -16.09
CA PHE A 394 -21.06 -9.65 -16.24
C PHE A 394 -20.25 -9.47 -14.95
N GLY A 395 -19.11 -8.78 -15.06
CA GLY A 395 -18.30 -8.39 -13.91
C GLY A 395 -19.09 -7.74 -12.76
N GLY A 396 -18.49 -7.77 -11.58
CA GLY A 396 -19.13 -7.41 -10.31
C GLY A 396 -19.00 -5.97 -9.87
N ASN A 397 -18.39 -5.10 -10.67
CA ASN A 397 -17.99 -3.78 -10.20
C ASN A 397 -19.16 -2.78 -10.32
N PRO A 398 -19.77 -2.30 -9.21
CA PRO A 398 -20.87 -1.34 -9.27
C PRO A 398 -20.46 0.01 -9.86
N MET A 399 -19.16 0.24 -10.04
CA MET A 399 -18.58 1.45 -10.61
C MET A 399 -18.42 1.41 -12.13
N CYS A 400 -18.70 0.28 -12.79
CA CYS A 400 -18.49 0.11 -14.23
C CYS A 400 -19.82 -0.14 -14.97
N ALA A 401 -20.17 0.73 -15.91
CA ALA A 401 -21.30 0.51 -16.81
C ALA A 401 -21.00 -0.50 -17.93
N LYS A 402 -19.70 -0.76 -18.22
CA LYS A 402 -19.23 -1.77 -19.16
C LYS A 402 -18.47 -2.85 -18.38
N GLN A 403 -18.98 -4.07 -18.42
CA GLN A 403 -18.47 -5.16 -17.60
C GLN A 403 -17.65 -6.15 -18.44
N LEU A 404 -16.56 -6.64 -17.87
CA LEU A 404 -15.76 -7.74 -18.42
C LEU A 404 -16.00 -9.01 -17.60
N PRO A 405 -15.78 -10.21 -18.17
CA PRO A 405 -15.80 -11.45 -17.41
C PRO A 405 -14.83 -11.40 -16.22
N LEU A 406 -15.25 -11.97 -15.08
CA LEU A 406 -14.40 -12.07 -13.90
C LEU A 406 -13.46 -13.28 -14.05
N HIS A 407 -12.17 -13.00 -14.23
CA HIS A 407 -11.14 -14.03 -14.16
C HIS A 407 -10.77 -14.34 -12.70
N PHE A 408 -10.62 -15.62 -12.39
CA PHE A 408 -10.30 -16.08 -11.03
C PHE A 408 -9.00 -16.87 -11.04
N THR A 409 -7.90 -16.21 -10.72
CA THR A 409 -6.56 -16.82 -10.68
C THR A 409 -6.15 -17.10 -9.24
N TRP A 410 -5.67 -18.32 -8.97
CA TRP A 410 -5.02 -18.66 -7.71
C TRP A 410 -3.51 -18.57 -7.90
N THR A 411 -2.82 -18.06 -6.88
CA THR A 411 -1.35 -18.09 -6.81
C THR A 411 -0.89 -19.42 -6.22
N ARG A 412 0.38 -19.79 -6.46
CA ARG A 412 1.03 -20.93 -5.79
C ARG A 412 0.76 -20.93 -4.27
N GLN A 413 0.88 -19.76 -3.65
CA GLN A 413 0.79 -19.60 -2.20
C GLN A 413 -0.65 -19.70 -1.70
N SER A 414 -1.62 -19.07 -2.38
CA SER A 414 -3.04 -19.20 -2.04
C SER A 414 -3.53 -20.64 -2.25
N SER A 415 -3.08 -21.31 -3.32
CA SER A 415 -3.40 -22.73 -3.58
C SER A 415 -2.86 -23.64 -2.47
N LEU A 416 -1.61 -23.44 -2.05
CA LEU A 416 -1.02 -24.18 -0.95
C LEU A 416 -1.79 -23.94 0.36
N PHE A 417 -2.20 -22.69 0.62
CA PHE A 417 -3.03 -22.35 1.78
C PHE A 417 -4.36 -23.11 1.76
N VAL A 418 -5.06 -23.15 0.62
CA VAL A 418 -6.33 -23.88 0.49
C VAL A 418 -6.16 -25.37 0.77
N VAL A 419 -5.18 -26.02 0.14
CA VAL A 419 -4.98 -27.47 0.26
C VAL A 419 -4.45 -27.86 1.64
N ALA A 420 -3.52 -27.09 2.22
CA ALA A 420 -2.98 -27.34 3.56
C ALA A 420 -4.03 -27.20 4.67
N ASN A 421 -5.11 -26.44 4.42
CA ASN A 421 -6.29 -26.32 5.29
C ASN A 421 -7.29 -27.49 5.13
N GLY A 422 -6.96 -28.52 4.35
CA GLY A 422 -7.82 -29.70 4.13
C GLY A 422 -9.09 -29.40 3.35
N VAL A 423 -9.13 -28.31 2.58
CA VAL A 423 -10.29 -27.95 1.78
C VAL A 423 -10.38 -28.87 0.57
N ASN A 424 -11.56 -29.44 0.33
CA ASN A 424 -11.79 -30.35 -0.79
C ASN A 424 -11.77 -29.59 -2.14
N THR A 425 -10.80 -29.89 -2.99
CA THR A 425 -10.60 -29.27 -4.31
C THR A 425 -11.00 -30.16 -5.50
N SER A 426 -11.54 -31.36 -5.24
CA SER A 426 -11.81 -32.40 -6.26
C SER A 426 -12.75 -31.97 -7.38
N ARG A 427 -13.63 -30.99 -7.13
CA ARG A 427 -14.63 -30.50 -8.10
C ARG A 427 -14.21 -29.23 -8.84
N LEU A 428 -12.99 -28.73 -8.65
CA LEU A 428 -12.54 -27.48 -9.25
C LEU A 428 -12.04 -27.63 -10.68
N CYS A 429 -11.56 -28.81 -11.04
CA CYS A 429 -10.89 -29.04 -12.32
C CYS A 429 -11.77 -29.80 -13.31
N SER A 430 -11.81 -29.30 -14.54
CA SER A 430 -12.44 -29.94 -15.69
C SER A 430 -11.44 -30.38 -16.77
N ILE A 431 -10.16 -30.00 -16.65
CA ILE A 431 -9.10 -30.26 -17.65
C ILE A 431 -7.82 -30.81 -16.99
N ASP A 432 -7.01 -31.55 -17.76
CA ASP A 432 -5.80 -32.22 -17.28
C ASP A 432 -4.73 -31.27 -16.72
N ALA A 433 -4.59 -30.07 -17.30
CA ALA A 433 -3.64 -29.08 -16.81
C ALA A 433 -3.99 -28.62 -15.37
N CYS A 434 -5.28 -28.50 -15.07
CA CYS A 434 -5.78 -28.13 -13.75
C CYS A 434 -5.58 -29.26 -12.74
N THR A 435 -5.88 -30.50 -13.13
CA THR A 435 -5.70 -31.66 -12.25
C THR A 435 -4.22 -31.86 -11.92
N ALA A 436 -3.32 -31.70 -12.91
CA ALA A 436 -1.88 -31.73 -12.69
C ALA A 436 -1.39 -30.59 -11.77
N TYR A 437 -1.94 -29.37 -11.94
CA TYR A 437 -1.65 -28.24 -11.06
C TYR A 437 -2.04 -28.56 -9.60
N LEU A 438 -3.28 -28.97 -9.35
CA LEU A 438 -3.73 -29.29 -7.99
C LEU A 438 -2.99 -30.49 -7.39
N ALA A 439 -2.61 -31.49 -8.19
CA ALA A 439 -1.79 -32.61 -7.74
C ALA A 439 -0.39 -32.14 -7.28
N SER A 440 0.23 -31.20 -8.02
CA SER A 440 1.51 -30.60 -7.61
C SER A 440 1.41 -29.82 -6.29
N VAL A 441 0.30 -29.09 -6.10
CA VAL A 441 0.00 -28.37 -4.85
C VAL A 441 -0.21 -29.35 -3.70
N ALA A 442 -0.96 -30.43 -3.91
CA ALA A 442 -1.21 -31.47 -2.92
C ALA A 442 0.10 -32.16 -2.48
N ALA A 443 0.98 -32.51 -3.41
CA ALA A 443 2.29 -33.08 -3.09
C ALA A 443 3.15 -32.14 -2.23
N ALA A 444 3.12 -30.82 -2.50
CA ALA A 444 3.79 -29.84 -1.66
C ALA A 444 3.13 -29.71 -0.28
N ALA A 445 1.79 -29.72 -0.20
CA ALA A 445 1.04 -29.65 1.05
C ALA A 445 1.28 -30.87 1.96
N GLU A 446 1.40 -32.07 1.40
CA GLU A 446 1.72 -33.29 2.16
C GLU A 446 3.08 -33.19 2.84
N LEU A 447 4.08 -32.61 2.18
CA LEU A 447 5.41 -32.39 2.72
C LEU A 447 5.46 -31.27 3.77
N LEU A 448 4.53 -30.32 3.71
CA LEU A 448 4.35 -29.27 4.71
C LEU A 448 3.67 -29.81 5.99
N GLY A 449 2.78 -30.79 5.84
CA GLY A 449 1.92 -31.32 6.89
C GLY A 449 0.57 -30.59 6.96
N THR A 450 -0.39 -31.19 7.68
CA THR A 450 -1.72 -30.59 7.89
C THR A 450 -1.64 -29.43 8.87
N ILE A 451 -2.18 -28.28 8.47
CA ILE A 451 -2.20 -27.09 9.31
C ILE A 451 -3.57 -27.04 10.00
N SER A 452 -3.58 -27.16 11.32
CA SER A 452 -4.81 -27.12 12.15
C SER A 452 -5.42 -25.71 12.28
N ALA A 453 -5.03 -24.76 11.44
CA ALA A 453 -5.55 -23.39 11.49
C ALA A 453 -6.89 -23.32 10.77
N ALA A 454 -7.93 -23.94 11.35
CA ALA A 454 -9.29 -23.73 10.88
C ALA A 454 -9.56 -22.22 10.75
N LEU A 455 -10.12 -21.80 9.61
CA LEU A 455 -10.47 -20.40 9.41
C LEU A 455 -11.35 -19.91 10.59
N PRO A 456 -11.08 -18.75 11.18
CA PRO A 456 -11.83 -18.23 12.31
C PRO A 456 -13.34 -18.11 11.99
N ALA A 457 -14.19 -18.32 12.99
CA ALA A 457 -15.65 -18.14 12.84
C ALA A 457 -16.01 -16.71 12.38
N SER A 458 -15.25 -15.71 12.87
CA SER A 458 -15.37 -14.29 12.45
C SER A 458 -15.24 -14.08 10.94
N VAL A 459 -14.52 -14.99 10.26
CA VAL A 459 -14.33 -14.97 8.81
C VAL A 459 -15.45 -15.76 8.12
N ILE A 460 -15.77 -16.95 8.62
CA ILE A 460 -16.79 -17.84 8.05
C ILE A 460 -18.18 -17.20 8.07
N ASP A 461 -18.51 -16.50 9.16
CA ASP A 461 -19.81 -15.85 9.36
C ASP A 461 -19.88 -14.44 8.74
N SER A 462 -18.80 -13.99 8.09
CA SER A 462 -18.76 -12.68 7.46
C SER A 462 -19.68 -12.58 6.24
N ASP A 463 -20.29 -11.41 6.06
CA ASP A 463 -21.09 -11.06 4.88
C ASP A 463 -20.23 -10.69 3.66
N VAL A 464 -18.91 -10.85 3.74
CA VAL A 464 -18.00 -10.57 2.64
C VAL A 464 -18.30 -11.53 1.49
N GLY A 465 -18.48 -10.95 0.30
CA GLY A 465 -18.82 -11.71 -0.88
C GLY A 465 -18.31 -11.07 -2.16
N LEU A 466 -18.62 -11.76 -3.25
CA LEU A 466 -18.49 -11.24 -4.60
C LEU A 466 -19.89 -10.87 -5.10
N MET A 467 -19.93 -9.99 -6.08
CA MET A 467 -21.14 -9.61 -6.79
C MET A 467 -20.93 -9.84 -8.29
N GLN A 468 -21.99 -10.11 -9.03
CA GLN A 468 -22.03 -10.08 -10.48
C GLN A 468 -23.36 -9.51 -10.96
N PHE A 469 -23.35 -8.85 -12.12
CA PHE A 469 -24.58 -8.59 -12.84
C PHE A 469 -24.89 -9.78 -13.74
N ALA A 470 -26.17 -10.12 -13.87
CA ALA A 470 -26.60 -11.24 -14.69
C ALA A 470 -27.83 -10.85 -15.51
N ALA A 471 -27.87 -11.23 -16.78
CA ALA A 471 -29.04 -11.05 -17.62
C ALA A 471 -29.33 -12.33 -18.41
N PRO A 472 -30.61 -12.62 -18.75
CA PRO A 472 -30.94 -13.68 -19.69
C PRO A 472 -30.25 -13.45 -21.05
N ALA A 473 -29.70 -14.49 -21.67
CA ALA A 473 -29.10 -14.38 -23.00
C ALA A 473 -30.11 -13.91 -24.08
N SER A 474 -31.40 -14.07 -23.82
CA SER A 474 -32.48 -13.58 -24.70
C SER A 474 -32.76 -12.09 -24.56
N ASN A 475 -32.34 -11.45 -23.46
CA ASN A 475 -32.55 -10.04 -23.20
C ASN A 475 -31.46 -9.49 -22.26
N ASP A 476 -30.39 -8.94 -22.84
CA ASP A 476 -29.25 -8.39 -22.09
C ASP A 476 -29.56 -7.08 -21.34
N SER A 477 -30.75 -6.51 -21.54
CA SER A 477 -31.24 -5.34 -20.81
C SER A 477 -31.94 -5.67 -19.48
N ASP A 478 -32.36 -6.93 -19.28
CA ASP A 478 -32.98 -7.41 -18.04
C ASP A 478 -31.90 -7.80 -17.02
N ILE A 479 -31.24 -6.76 -16.50
CA ILE A 479 -30.10 -6.93 -15.59
C ILE A 479 -30.60 -7.19 -14.17
N SER A 480 -30.04 -8.22 -13.56
CA SER A 480 -30.19 -8.55 -12.14
C SER A 480 -28.84 -8.48 -11.42
N LEU A 481 -28.88 -8.29 -10.11
CA LEU A 481 -27.69 -8.29 -9.24
C LEU A 481 -27.66 -9.58 -8.44
N GLN A 482 -26.60 -10.36 -8.60
CA GLN A 482 -26.35 -11.59 -7.84
C GLN A 482 -25.16 -11.40 -6.90
N THR A 483 -25.24 -12.03 -5.73
CA THR A 483 -24.18 -12.00 -4.71
C THR A 483 -23.81 -13.41 -4.28
N GLN A 484 -22.51 -13.65 -4.05
CA GLN A 484 -21.97 -14.92 -3.58
C GLN A 484 -21.09 -14.66 -2.35
N ARG A 485 -21.53 -15.12 -1.17
CA ARG A 485 -20.71 -15.08 0.04
C ARG A 485 -19.46 -15.95 -0.13
N LEU A 486 -18.31 -15.48 0.38
CA LEU A 486 -17.04 -16.18 0.22
C LEU A 486 -17.06 -17.58 0.84
N PHE A 487 -17.68 -17.77 2.00
CA PHE A 487 -17.60 -19.06 2.73
C PHE A 487 -18.83 -19.94 2.56
N ALA A 488 -19.66 -19.69 1.54
CA ALA A 488 -20.74 -20.61 1.20
C ALA A 488 -20.16 -22.01 0.85
N PRO A 489 -20.85 -23.12 1.17
CA PRO A 489 -20.28 -24.47 1.06
C PRO A 489 -19.68 -24.80 -0.32
N MET A 490 -20.35 -24.43 -1.41
CA MET A 490 -19.87 -24.67 -2.78
C MET A 490 -18.74 -23.75 -3.22
N TRP A 491 -18.58 -22.59 -2.58
CA TRP A 491 -17.53 -21.61 -2.88
C TRP A 491 -16.33 -21.71 -1.95
N ARG A 492 -16.39 -22.58 -0.94
CA ARG A 492 -15.40 -22.65 0.15
C ARG A 492 -13.94 -22.68 -0.34
N PRO A 493 -13.55 -23.44 -1.39
CA PRO A 493 -12.16 -23.41 -1.88
C PRO A 493 -11.74 -22.02 -2.36
N HIS A 494 -12.56 -21.37 -3.19
CA HIS A 494 -12.33 -20.00 -3.66
C HIS A 494 -12.39 -18.97 -2.52
N GLY A 495 -13.29 -19.16 -1.56
CA GLY A 495 -13.41 -18.33 -0.37
C GLY A 495 -12.15 -18.33 0.49
N VAL A 496 -11.56 -19.51 0.72
CA VAL A 496 -10.31 -19.66 1.46
C VAL A 496 -9.13 -19.03 0.69
N ALA A 497 -9.07 -19.18 -0.62
CA ALA A 497 -8.07 -18.51 -1.46
C ALA A 497 -8.22 -16.97 -1.38
N CYS A 498 -9.44 -16.47 -1.50
CA CYS A 498 -9.79 -15.06 -1.34
C CYS A 498 -9.41 -14.51 0.04
N ALA A 499 -9.60 -15.29 1.10
CA ALA A 499 -9.24 -14.89 2.46
C ALA A 499 -7.72 -14.68 2.60
N TYR A 500 -6.94 -15.58 2.02
CA TYR A 500 -5.49 -15.45 1.94
C TYR A 500 -5.09 -14.21 1.13
N ASP A 501 -5.67 -14.04 -0.06
CA ASP A 501 -5.43 -12.89 -0.93
C ASP A 501 -5.78 -11.56 -0.27
N TRP A 502 -6.82 -11.52 0.57
CA TRP A 502 -7.22 -10.33 1.33
C TRP A 502 -6.15 -9.91 2.32
N VAL A 503 -5.58 -10.85 3.08
CA VAL A 503 -4.47 -10.55 4.02
C VAL A 503 -3.19 -10.14 3.27
N GLN A 504 -2.93 -10.73 2.11
CA GLN A 504 -1.77 -10.39 1.28
C GLN A 504 -1.96 -9.12 0.44
N ASN A 505 -3.08 -8.41 0.59
CA ASN A 505 -3.47 -7.26 -0.21
C ASN A 505 -3.63 -7.54 -1.72
N VAL A 506 -3.65 -8.79 -2.17
CA VAL A 506 -3.91 -9.14 -3.57
C VAL A 506 -5.34 -8.76 -3.95
N ARG A 507 -6.26 -8.86 -2.98
CA ARG A 507 -7.64 -8.39 -3.07
C ARG A 507 -7.93 -7.48 -1.89
N GLU A 508 -8.90 -6.61 -2.04
CA GLU A 508 -9.42 -5.79 -0.94
C GLU A 508 -10.93 -5.91 -0.84
N VAL A 509 -11.47 -5.50 0.30
CA VAL A 509 -12.91 -5.50 0.55
C VAL A 509 -13.36 -4.05 0.74
N VAL A 510 -14.41 -3.69 0.02
CA VAL A 510 -15.07 -2.38 0.15
C VAL A 510 -16.53 -2.60 0.53
N SER A 511 -16.95 -1.97 1.63
CA SER A 511 -18.35 -1.86 2.03
C SER A 511 -19.04 -0.77 1.23
N PHE A 512 -20.12 -1.11 0.53
CA PHE A 512 -20.98 -0.20 -0.22
C PHE A 512 -22.25 0.05 0.59
N GLU A 513 -22.29 1.16 1.32
CA GLU A 513 -23.34 1.45 2.29
C GLU A 513 -24.37 2.42 1.69
N GLY A 514 -25.50 1.88 1.25
CA GLY A 514 -26.64 2.68 0.76
C GLY A 514 -27.80 2.71 1.74
N ASP A 515 -28.87 3.40 1.33
CA ASP A 515 -30.09 3.54 2.13
C ASP A 515 -30.99 2.29 2.08
N VAL A 516 -30.82 1.42 1.07
CA VAL A 516 -31.61 0.17 0.93
C VAL A 516 -30.91 -0.98 1.64
N ARG A 517 -29.63 -1.20 1.34
CA ARG A 517 -28.79 -2.20 2.03
C ARG A 517 -27.31 -1.84 1.93
N SER A 518 -26.50 -2.54 2.71
CA SER A 518 -25.04 -2.50 2.61
C SER A 518 -24.50 -3.81 2.06
N LEU A 519 -23.48 -3.75 1.20
CA LEU A 519 -22.80 -4.93 0.65
C LEU A 519 -21.29 -4.84 0.89
N GLN A 520 -20.69 -5.89 1.44
CA GLN A 520 -19.23 -6.00 1.57
C GLN A 520 -18.69 -6.80 0.39
N LEU A 521 -18.08 -6.10 -0.56
CA LEU A 521 -17.69 -6.68 -1.84
C LEU A 521 -16.17 -6.78 -1.92
N MET A 522 -15.69 -7.98 -2.23
CA MET A 522 -14.29 -8.24 -2.54
C MET A 522 -13.98 -7.87 -3.99
N SER A 523 -12.81 -7.27 -4.21
CA SER A 523 -12.32 -6.91 -5.53
C SER A 523 -11.88 -8.13 -6.34
N ALA A 524 -11.70 -7.91 -7.66
CA ALA A 524 -10.82 -8.76 -8.45
C ALA A 524 -9.38 -8.69 -7.91
N ALA A 525 -8.55 -9.68 -8.25
CA ALA A 525 -7.14 -9.66 -7.90
C ALA A 525 -6.42 -8.52 -8.62
N TYR A 526 -5.67 -7.71 -7.88
CA TYR A 526 -4.84 -6.65 -8.45
C TYR A 526 -3.54 -7.24 -8.97
N THR A 527 -3.08 -6.73 -10.10
CA THR A 527 -1.73 -6.97 -10.59
C THR A 527 -0.80 -5.95 -9.97
N GLY A 528 0.33 -6.41 -9.42
CA GLY A 528 1.34 -5.51 -8.90
C GLY A 528 2.21 -4.94 -10.02
N ALA A 529 2.78 -3.77 -9.79
CA ALA A 529 3.69 -3.14 -10.72
C ALA A 529 5.15 -3.49 -10.38
N SER A 530 5.95 -3.79 -11.41
CA SER A 530 7.41 -3.83 -11.28
C SER A 530 7.94 -2.42 -11.11
N THR A 531 8.58 -2.14 -9.98
CA THR A 531 9.22 -0.85 -9.75
C THR A 531 10.71 -0.94 -10.07
N THR A 532 11.18 -0.08 -10.97
CA THR A 532 12.62 0.04 -11.24
C THR A 532 13.24 0.94 -10.17
N PHE A 533 14.24 0.44 -9.46
CA PHE A 533 14.92 1.20 -8.42
C PHE A 533 16.32 1.61 -8.88
N ALA A 534 16.75 2.80 -8.48
CA ALA A 534 18.12 3.22 -8.69
C ALA A 534 19.09 2.28 -7.96
N PRO A 535 20.23 1.91 -8.56
CA PRO A 535 21.26 1.15 -7.87
C PRO A 535 21.83 1.98 -6.69
N PRO A 536 22.43 1.32 -5.67
CA PRO A 536 23.13 2.03 -4.62
C PRO A 536 24.19 2.99 -5.19
N ARG A 537 24.44 4.09 -4.49
CA ARG A 537 25.53 4.99 -4.83
C ARG A 537 26.88 4.24 -4.73
N VAL A 538 27.85 4.67 -5.52
CA VAL A 538 29.20 4.09 -5.59
C VAL A 538 30.27 5.16 -5.38
N SER A 539 29.91 6.27 -4.73
CA SER A 539 30.79 7.42 -4.58
C SER A 539 31.91 7.18 -3.56
N LEU A 540 31.55 6.70 -2.37
CA LEU A 540 32.47 6.41 -1.28
C LEU A 540 33.29 5.15 -1.59
N GLY A 541 32.65 4.11 -2.11
CA GLY A 541 33.31 2.86 -2.49
C GLY A 541 34.40 3.08 -3.54
N SER A 542 34.08 3.80 -4.63
CA SER A 542 35.05 4.14 -5.68
C SER A 542 36.18 5.01 -5.15
N TYR A 543 35.88 5.98 -4.28
CA TYR A 543 36.89 6.85 -3.67
C TYR A 543 37.89 6.05 -2.82
N LEU A 544 37.40 5.19 -1.93
CA LEU A 544 38.26 4.35 -1.07
C LEU A 544 39.10 3.37 -1.90
N LEU A 545 38.53 2.83 -2.98
CA LEU A 545 39.25 1.95 -3.89
C LEU A 545 40.36 2.71 -4.64
N ALA A 546 40.08 3.92 -5.12
CA ALA A 546 41.08 4.76 -5.76
C ALA A 546 42.21 5.13 -4.80
N MET A 547 41.89 5.53 -3.56
CA MET A 547 42.90 5.88 -2.56
C MET A 547 43.80 4.70 -2.21
N THR A 548 43.24 3.52 -1.99
CA THR A 548 44.03 2.29 -1.72
C THR A 548 44.87 1.84 -2.91
N ALA A 549 44.36 2.00 -4.14
CA ALA A 549 45.13 1.75 -5.35
C ALA A 549 46.32 2.72 -5.50
N VAL A 550 46.10 4.01 -5.23
CA VAL A 550 47.17 5.03 -5.24
C VAL A 550 48.24 4.72 -4.19
N VAL A 551 47.84 4.40 -2.96
CA VAL A 551 48.79 4.01 -1.89
C VAL A 551 49.61 2.78 -2.30
N THR A 552 48.95 1.76 -2.86
CA THR A 552 49.64 0.56 -3.36
C THR A 552 50.63 0.92 -4.49
N GLY A 553 50.22 1.80 -5.42
CA GLY A 553 51.09 2.29 -6.50
C GLY A 553 52.31 3.04 -5.98
N VAL A 554 52.14 3.91 -4.97
CA VAL A 554 53.25 4.63 -4.32
C VAL A 554 54.18 3.65 -3.60
N LEU A 555 53.65 2.64 -2.90
CA LEU A 555 54.47 1.59 -2.27
C LEU A 555 55.30 0.81 -3.29
N CYS A 556 54.74 0.51 -4.46
CA CYS A 556 55.48 -0.11 -5.57
C CYS A 556 56.59 0.80 -6.10
N LEU A 557 56.35 2.10 -6.25
CA LEU A 557 57.36 3.06 -6.69
C LEU A 557 58.50 3.19 -5.67
N VAL A 558 58.17 3.25 -4.39
CA VAL A 558 59.16 3.28 -3.30
C VAL A 558 59.96 1.98 -3.26
N ALA A 559 59.30 0.82 -3.41
CA ALA A 559 59.98 -0.47 -3.49
C ALA A 559 60.94 -0.53 -4.69
N ALA A 560 60.52 -0.06 -5.86
CA ALA A 560 61.35 0.01 -7.06
C ALA A 560 62.56 0.95 -6.87
N ALA A 561 62.34 2.11 -6.22
CA ALA A 561 63.42 3.04 -5.89
C ALA A 561 64.42 2.44 -4.90
N ILE A 562 63.96 1.72 -3.86
CA ILE A 562 64.84 1.05 -2.90
C ILE A 562 65.66 -0.05 -3.57
N VAL A 563 65.04 -0.83 -4.47
CA VAL A 563 65.72 -1.89 -5.24
C VAL A 563 66.75 -1.30 -6.20
N SER A 564 66.44 -0.17 -6.86
CA SER A 564 67.38 0.48 -7.79
C SER A 564 68.53 1.21 -7.09
N TRP A 565 68.31 1.68 -5.86
CA TRP A 565 69.33 2.34 -5.04
C TRP A 565 70.18 1.36 -4.22
N ALA A 566 69.78 0.08 -4.13
CA ALA A 566 70.61 -0.95 -3.53
C ALA A 566 71.85 -1.15 -4.41
N PRO A 567 73.07 -0.78 -3.95
CA PRO A 567 74.26 -0.96 -4.76
C PRO A 567 74.42 -2.45 -5.02
N ALA A 568 74.47 -2.83 -6.30
CA ALA A 568 74.94 -4.15 -6.71
C ALA A 568 76.31 -4.35 -6.06
N ARG A 569 76.37 -5.20 -5.03
CA ARG A 569 77.62 -5.66 -4.42
C ARG A 569 77.89 -7.06 -4.91
#